data_AF-A0A6I9NNK6-F1
#
_entry.id   AF-A0A6I9NNK6-F1
#
_cell.length_a   1.000
_cell.length_b   1.000
_cell.length_c   1.000
_cell.angle_alpha   90.00
_cell.angle_beta   90.00
_cell.angle_gamma   90.00
#
_symmetry.space_group_name_H-M   'P 1'
#
loop_
_entity.id
_entity.type
_entity.pdbx_description
1 polymer ?
#
loop_
_entity_poly.entity_id
_entity_poly.type
_entity_poly.pdbx_seq_one_letter_code
_entity_poly.pdbx_strand_id
1 'polypeptide(L)'
;MICSGLQIIYNTDEVSFIQNLVFCVERAYRVPDYGMWERGSKYNNGSTELHSSSVGLAKAALEAINGFNLFGNQGCSWSVIFVDLDAHNRNRQTLCSLLPRESRSHNTDAALLPTISYPAFAVDDDALYSQTLDKIVRKLRGKYGFKRFLRDGYRTANEDKERRFYKPAEMKLFDGIECEFPIFFIHMMIDGVFRGNQAQVKEYQELLAPIIFQSFEGSGVADTI
;
A
#
# COMPACT_ATOMS: atom_id res chain seq x y z
N MET A 1 1.21 20.89 21.58
CA MET A 1 0.23 19.78 21.50
C MET A 1 -0.22 19.64 20.05
N ILE A 2 -0.07 18.46 19.47
CA ILE A 2 -0.54 18.13 18.11
C ILE A 2 -2.07 17.93 18.10
N CYS A 3 -2.71 17.90 16.93
CA CYS A 3 -4.18 17.89 16.81
C CYS A 3 -4.90 16.75 17.58
N SER A 4 -4.22 15.64 17.86
CA SER A 4 -4.77 14.52 18.64
C SER A 4 -4.84 14.79 20.15
N GLY A 5 -4.28 15.90 20.64
CA GLY A 5 -4.15 16.17 22.07
C GLY A 5 -3.04 15.38 22.78
N LEU A 6 -2.41 14.43 22.08
CA LEU A 6 -1.37 13.57 22.64
C LEU A 6 0.00 14.23 22.54
N GLN A 7 0.80 14.12 23.60
CA GLN A 7 2.21 14.46 23.56
C GLN A 7 3.02 13.18 23.37
N ILE A 8 3.57 13.00 22.17
CA ILE A 8 4.38 11.83 21.81
C ILE A 8 5.87 12.19 21.75
N ILE A 9 6.18 13.42 21.32
CA ILE A 9 7.54 13.95 21.24
C ILE A 9 7.76 14.89 22.42
N TYR A 10 8.85 14.66 23.16
CA TYR A 10 9.19 15.31 24.42
C TYR A 10 10.46 16.13 24.33
N ASN A 11 11.41 15.71 23.49
CA ASN A 11 12.71 16.35 23.41
C ASN A 11 13.17 16.56 21.96
N THR A 12 14.31 17.22 21.86
CA THR A 12 14.89 17.77 20.63
C THR A 12 15.65 16.72 19.85
N ASP A 13 16.11 15.68 20.54
CA ASP A 13 16.79 14.54 19.95
C ASP A 13 15.78 13.68 19.19
N GLU A 14 14.55 13.53 19.70
CA GLU A 14 13.44 12.86 19.00
C GLU A 14 13.01 13.60 17.73
N VAL A 15 12.97 14.94 17.76
CA VAL A 15 12.76 15.76 16.56
C VAL A 15 13.86 15.49 15.53
N SER A 16 15.11 15.51 15.97
CA SER A 16 16.27 15.27 15.10
C SER A 16 16.27 13.84 14.53
N PHE A 17 15.84 12.87 15.33
CA PHE A 17 15.65 11.48 14.90
C PHE A 17 14.61 11.37 13.78
N ILE A 18 13.45 12.02 13.93
CA ILE A 18 12.41 12.04 12.88
C ILE A 18 12.91 12.74 11.62
N GLN A 19 13.61 13.87 11.75
CA GLN A 19 14.21 14.55 10.59
C GLN A 19 15.22 13.64 9.87
N ASN A 20 16.00 12.85 10.61
CA ASN A 20 16.91 11.88 10.02
C ASN A 20 16.18 10.74 9.28
N LEU A 21 15.04 10.28 9.81
CA LEU A 21 14.19 9.30 9.12
C LEU A 21 13.66 9.83 7.78
N VAL A 22 13.29 11.12 7.72
CA VAL A 22 12.89 11.77 6.47
C VAL A 22 13.98 11.65 5.41
N PHE A 23 15.23 11.95 5.75
CA PHE A 23 16.36 11.81 4.80
C PHE A 23 16.57 10.36 4.30
N CYS A 24 16.21 9.36 5.10
CA CYS A 24 16.20 7.97 4.66
C CYS A 24 15.07 7.70 3.65
N VAL A 25 13.85 8.14 3.96
CA VAL A 25 12.64 7.91 3.14
C VAL A 25 12.68 8.67 1.82
N GLU A 26 13.29 9.86 1.78
CA GLU A 26 13.50 10.66 0.56
C GLU A 26 14.13 9.89 -0.61
N ARG A 27 14.90 8.83 -0.31
CA ARG A 27 15.59 8.02 -1.32
C ARG A 27 14.75 6.87 -1.89
N ALA A 28 13.51 6.68 -1.45
CA ALA A 28 12.67 5.54 -1.83
C ALA A 28 12.57 5.32 -3.36
N TYR A 29 12.50 6.39 -4.15
CA TYR A 29 12.46 6.37 -5.62
C TYR A 29 13.60 5.58 -6.31
N ARG A 30 14.68 5.24 -5.60
CA ARG A 30 15.83 4.50 -6.11
C ARG A 30 16.30 3.36 -5.22
N VAL A 31 15.51 2.99 -4.21
CA VAL A 31 15.85 1.92 -3.27
C VAL A 31 14.94 0.73 -3.55
N PRO A 32 15.43 -0.33 -4.21
CA PRO A 32 14.68 -1.56 -4.35
C PRO A 32 14.42 -2.21 -2.99
N ASP A 33 13.22 -2.74 -2.79
CA ASP A 33 12.79 -3.39 -1.56
C ASP A 33 12.07 -4.73 -1.82
N TYR A 34 11.46 -5.28 -0.77
CA TYR A 34 10.71 -6.53 -0.82
C TYR A 34 9.20 -6.34 -1.09
N GLY A 35 8.74 -5.11 -1.34
CA GLY A 35 7.34 -4.73 -1.48
C GLY A 35 6.50 -4.98 -0.22
N MET A 36 5.22 -4.62 -0.29
CA MET A 36 4.25 -4.79 0.80
C MET A 36 4.12 -6.25 1.29
N TRP A 37 4.41 -7.22 0.41
CA TRP A 37 4.26 -8.65 0.68
C TRP A 37 5.54 -9.34 1.16
N GLU A 38 6.65 -8.61 1.31
CA GLU A 38 7.95 -9.14 1.72
C GLU A 38 8.52 -10.23 0.78
N ARG A 39 8.14 -10.21 -0.50
CA ARG A 39 8.55 -11.20 -1.52
C ARG A 39 9.60 -10.65 -2.50
N GLY A 40 9.70 -9.33 -2.66
CA GLY A 40 10.57 -8.68 -3.63
C GLY A 40 10.06 -8.89 -5.05
N SER A 41 10.81 -9.59 -5.88
CA SER A 41 10.32 -9.97 -7.20
C SER A 41 9.19 -10.99 -7.12
N LYS A 42 8.39 -11.06 -8.17
CA LYS A 42 7.28 -12.00 -8.34
C LYS A 42 7.70 -13.46 -8.18
N TYR A 43 8.97 -13.76 -8.45
CA TYR A 43 9.55 -15.08 -8.34
C TYR A 43 9.89 -15.47 -6.90
N ASN A 44 9.80 -14.55 -5.94
CA ASN A 44 10.11 -14.78 -4.54
C ASN A 44 11.42 -15.58 -4.37
N ASN A 45 12.50 -15.05 -4.91
CA ASN A 45 13.82 -15.68 -4.97
C ASN A 45 14.89 -14.86 -4.21
N GLY A 46 14.45 -13.94 -3.35
CA GLY A 46 15.32 -13.06 -2.57
C GLY A 46 15.78 -11.78 -3.28
N SER A 47 15.45 -11.61 -4.57
CA SER A 47 15.75 -10.37 -5.29
C SER A 47 14.74 -9.26 -4.98
N THR A 48 15.26 -8.05 -4.76
CA THR A 48 14.47 -6.84 -4.54
C THR A 48 14.16 -6.16 -5.88
N GLU A 49 13.06 -5.40 -5.91
CA GLU A 49 12.68 -4.58 -7.06
C GLU A 49 12.23 -3.21 -6.59
N LEU A 50 12.08 -2.25 -7.50
CA LEU A 50 11.48 -0.97 -7.17
C LEU A 50 9.96 -1.11 -7.27
N HIS A 51 9.29 -0.97 -6.12
CA HIS A 51 7.86 -1.15 -5.96
C HIS A 51 7.12 0.18 -5.95
N SER A 52 6.15 0.34 -6.85
CA SER A 52 5.28 1.52 -6.94
C SER A 52 4.55 1.79 -5.64
N SER A 53 4.08 0.74 -4.96
CA SER A 53 3.39 0.90 -3.67
C SER A 53 4.29 1.53 -2.60
N SER A 54 5.53 1.07 -2.49
CA SER A 54 6.53 1.63 -1.57
C SER A 54 6.88 3.08 -1.91
N VAL A 55 7.16 3.37 -3.19
CA VAL A 55 7.48 4.74 -3.64
C VAL A 55 6.29 5.68 -3.41
N GLY A 56 5.07 5.23 -3.67
CA GLY A 56 3.87 6.05 -3.48
C GLY A 56 3.55 6.31 -2.01
N LEU A 57 3.70 5.32 -1.13
CA LEU A 57 3.59 5.52 0.32
C LEU A 57 4.67 6.48 0.84
N ALA A 58 5.91 6.34 0.37
CA ALA A 58 6.99 7.28 0.72
C ALA A 58 6.66 8.70 0.24
N LYS A 59 6.22 8.87 -1.01
CA LYS A 59 5.78 10.17 -1.56
C LYS A 59 4.69 10.81 -0.69
N ALA A 60 3.65 10.06 -0.34
CA ALA A 60 2.56 10.55 0.49
C ALA A 60 3.02 10.92 1.92
N ALA A 61 3.90 10.11 2.53
CA ALA A 61 4.46 10.41 3.84
C ALA A 61 5.32 11.69 3.84
N LEU A 62 6.13 11.87 2.79
CA LEU A 62 6.93 13.09 2.59
C LEU A 62 6.04 14.32 2.41
N GLU A 63 4.92 14.21 1.68
CA GLU A 63 3.95 15.30 1.58
C GLU A 63 3.29 15.64 2.92
N ALA A 64 2.88 14.62 3.67
CA ALA A 64 2.17 14.81 4.93
C ALA A 64 3.04 15.41 6.04
N ILE A 65 4.33 15.05 6.10
CA ILE A 65 5.24 15.49 7.17
C ILE A 65 5.89 16.85 6.89
N ASN A 66 5.95 17.27 5.62
CA ASN A 66 6.62 18.51 5.26
C ASN A 66 5.94 19.73 5.90
N GLY A 67 6.71 20.50 6.67
CA GLY A 67 6.19 21.65 7.43
C GLY A 67 5.46 21.27 8.71
N PHE A 68 5.45 19.99 9.11
CA PHE A 68 4.79 19.54 10.33
C PHE A 68 5.61 19.91 11.57
N ASN A 69 4.99 20.60 12.52
CA ASN A 69 5.60 20.94 13.80
C ASN A 69 5.32 19.85 14.85
N LEU A 70 6.37 19.13 15.26
CA LEU A 70 6.24 17.98 16.15
C LEU A 70 5.79 18.34 17.58
N PHE A 71 6.03 19.57 18.03
CA PHE A 71 5.51 20.07 19.31
C PHE A 71 4.14 20.76 19.17
N GLY A 72 3.58 20.82 17.96
CA GLY A 72 2.34 21.53 17.64
C GLY A 72 2.44 23.02 17.98
N ASN A 73 1.39 23.58 18.58
CA ASN A 73 1.31 25.03 18.88
C ASN A 73 2.38 25.56 19.85
N GLN A 74 3.10 24.68 20.55
CA GLN A 74 4.16 25.05 21.48
C GLN A 74 5.56 24.99 20.83
N GLY A 75 5.66 24.48 19.62
CA GLY A 75 6.92 24.35 18.91
C GLY A 75 7.35 25.65 18.24
N CYS A 76 8.65 25.78 18.01
CA CYS A 76 9.22 26.87 17.21
C CYS A 76 9.80 26.32 15.90
N SER A 77 10.52 27.14 15.13
CA SER A 77 11.06 26.75 13.80
C SER A 77 11.93 25.49 13.80
N TRP A 78 12.62 25.21 14.90
CA TRP A 78 13.54 24.08 15.04
C TRP A 78 12.84 22.74 15.34
N SER A 79 11.54 22.74 15.63
CA SER A 79 10.72 21.53 15.78
C SER A 79 9.86 21.23 14.55
N VAL A 80 10.08 21.97 13.46
CA VAL A 80 9.43 21.77 12.16
C VAL A 80 10.27 20.80 11.34
N ILE A 81 9.62 19.79 10.79
CA ILE A 81 10.24 18.83 9.86
C ILE A 81 10.14 19.36 8.44
N PHE A 82 11.27 19.30 7.72
CA PHE A 82 11.35 19.73 6.33
C PHE A 82 11.73 18.56 5.43
N VAL A 83 11.16 18.56 4.23
CA VAL A 83 11.46 17.60 3.16
C VAL A 83 12.14 18.34 2.01
N ASP A 84 13.15 17.71 1.42
CA ASP A 84 13.76 18.18 0.16
C ASP A 84 12.73 18.09 -0.99
N LEU A 85 12.37 19.24 -1.55
CA LEU A 85 11.41 19.35 -2.66
C LEU A 85 11.88 18.55 -3.89
N ASP A 86 13.18 18.48 -4.14
CA ASP A 86 13.72 17.70 -5.26
C ASP A 86 13.62 16.19 -4.99
N ALA A 87 13.78 15.76 -3.74
CA ALA A 87 13.53 14.37 -3.36
C ALA A 87 12.06 13.98 -3.52
N HIS A 88 11.15 14.84 -3.05
CA HIS A 88 9.71 14.66 -3.25
C HIS A 88 9.34 14.56 -4.74
N ASN A 89 9.84 15.48 -5.57
CA ASN A 89 9.60 15.48 -7.02
C ASN A 89 10.14 14.22 -7.72
N ARG A 90 11.31 13.71 -7.31
CA ARG A 90 11.86 12.45 -7.82
C ARG A 90 10.95 11.25 -7.50
N ASN A 91 10.47 11.14 -6.26
CA ASN A 91 9.52 10.08 -5.87
C ASN A 91 8.23 10.15 -6.69
N ARG A 92 7.68 11.35 -6.87
CA ARG A 92 6.49 11.60 -7.69
C ARG A 92 6.69 11.18 -9.14
N GLN A 93 7.77 11.63 -9.79
CA GLN A 93 8.05 11.29 -11.19
C GLN A 93 8.26 9.79 -11.38
N THR A 94 9.01 9.16 -10.48
CA THR A 94 9.22 7.71 -10.48
C THR A 94 7.89 6.96 -10.34
N LEU A 95 7.04 7.33 -9.38
CA LEU A 95 5.72 6.71 -9.20
C LEU A 95 4.89 6.80 -10.50
N CYS A 96 4.78 8.00 -11.09
CA CYS A 96 4.02 8.20 -12.32
C CYS A 96 4.54 7.34 -13.48
N SER A 97 5.86 7.14 -13.56
CA SER A 97 6.48 6.31 -14.60
C SER A 97 6.29 4.80 -14.40
N LEU A 98 6.12 4.35 -13.15
CA LEU A 98 5.96 2.93 -12.84
C LEU A 98 4.51 2.49 -13.00
N LEU A 99 3.55 3.32 -12.55
CA LEU A 99 2.12 3.04 -12.66
C LEU A 99 1.69 2.85 -14.13
N PRO A 100 0.70 1.97 -14.40
CA PRO A 100 -0.09 1.17 -13.46
C PRO A 100 0.55 -0.18 -13.09
N ARG A 101 1.87 -0.34 -13.26
CA ARG A 101 2.60 -1.54 -12.82
C ARG A 101 3.06 -1.37 -11.37
N GLU A 102 3.20 -2.50 -10.68
CA GLU A 102 3.74 -2.50 -9.32
C GLU A 102 5.25 -2.53 -9.33
N SER A 103 5.85 -3.40 -10.15
CA SER A 103 7.31 -3.48 -10.26
C SER A 103 7.69 -4.03 -11.63
N ARG A 104 8.99 -4.27 -11.84
CA ARG A 104 9.50 -4.87 -13.09
C ARG A 104 8.88 -6.25 -13.37
N SER A 105 8.70 -7.08 -12.35
CA SER A 105 8.10 -8.42 -12.49
C SER A 105 6.60 -8.48 -12.18
N HIS A 106 6.09 -7.53 -11.40
CA HIS A 106 4.66 -7.41 -11.08
C HIS A 106 3.94 -6.47 -12.03
N ASN A 107 3.19 -7.04 -12.98
CA ASN A 107 2.41 -6.24 -13.93
C ASN A 107 1.31 -5.40 -13.24
N THR A 108 0.76 -5.86 -12.12
CA THR A 108 -0.20 -5.14 -11.27
C THR A 108 -0.23 -5.84 -9.91
N ASP A 109 -0.69 -5.14 -8.88
CA ASP A 109 -0.74 -5.63 -7.51
C ASP A 109 -1.85 -4.89 -6.74
N ALA A 110 -2.48 -5.56 -5.77
CA ALA A 110 -3.50 -4.98 -4.91
C ALA A 110 -2.92 -3.97 -3.91
N ALA A 111 -1.60 -4.01 -3.64
CA ALA A 111 -0.88 -2.99 -2.86
C ALA A 111 -0.95 -1.59 -3.50
N LEU A 112 -1.30 -1.51 -4.78
CA LEU A 112 -1.56 -0.24 -5.45
C LEU A 112 -2.86 0.43 -4.96
N LEU A 113 -3.86 -0.31 -4.46
CA LEU A 113 -5.11 0.27 -3.93
C LEU A 113 -4.86 1.27 -2.78
N PRO A 114 -4.16 0.89 -1.68
CA PRO A 114 -3.83 1.84 -0.62
C PRO A 114 -2.85 2.94 -1.06
N THR A 115 -2.20 2.77 -2.21
CA THR A 115 -1.26 3.75 -2.78
C THR A 115 -1.99 4.85 -3.55
N ILE A 116 -2.93 4.47 -4.43
CA ILE A 116 -3.69 5.41 -5.25
C ILE A 116 -4.91 6.00 -4.52
N SER A 117 -5.36 5.33 -3.45
CA SER A 117 -6.50 5.70 -2.62
C SER A 117 -6.09 5.78 -1.14
N TYR A 118 -7.04 5.64 -0.22
CA TYR A 118 -6.76 5.66 1.21
C TYR A 118 -5.81 4.50 1.61
N PRO A 119 -4.74 4.79 2.37
CA PRO A 119 -4.47 6.07 3.06
C PRO A 119 -3.58 7.06 2.30
N ALA A 120 -2.89 6.64 1.23
CA ALA A 120 -1.78 7.42 0.70
C ALA A 120 -2.22 8.56 -0.23
N PHE A 121 -3.26 8.35 -1.05
CA PHE A 121 -3.67 9.30 -2.10
C PHE A 121 -2.47 9.82 -2.92
N ALA A 122 -1.54 8.93 -3.26
CA ALA A 122 -0.23 9.31 -3.78
C ALA A 122 -0.27 9.79 -5.25
N VAL A 123 -1.40 9.63 -5.95
CA VAL A 123 -1.56 9.93 -7.37
C VAL A 123 -2.51 11.11 -7.56
N ASP A 124 -1.97 12.20 -8.11
CA ASP A 124 -2.73 13.44 -8.31
C ASP A 124 -3.44 13.48 -9.68
N ASP A 125 -3.01 12.67 -10.64
CA ASP A 125 -3.60 12.59 -11.99
C ASP A 125 -4.77 11.57 -12.01
N ASP A 126 -5.97 12.08 -12.21
CA ASP A 126 -7.20 11.26 -12.27
C ASP A 126 -7.19 10.24 -13.41
N ALA A 127 -6.52 10.52 -14.54
CA ALA A 127 -6.43 9.57 -15.65
C ALA A 127 -5.53 8.39 -15.26
N LEU A 128 -4.37 8.66 -14.65
CA LEU A 128 -3.46 7.63 -14.17
C LEU A 128 -4.06 6.82 -13.02
N TYR A 129 -4.76 7.48 -12.10
CA TYR A 129 -5.54 6.82 -11.05
C TYR A 129 -6.56 5.86 -11.67
N SER A 130 -7.39 6.34 -12.60
CA SER A 130 -8.47 5.55 -13.20
C SER A 130 -7.92 4.36 -13.98
N GLN A 131 -6.84 4.56 -14.73
CA GLN A 131 -6.14 3.49 -15.44
C GLN A 131 -5.57 2.43 -14.47
N THR A 132 -5.03 2.86 -13.33
CA THR A 132 -4.47 1.96 -12.33
C THR A 132 -5.58 1.16 -11.66
N LEU A 133 -6.65 1.81 -11.22
CA LEU A 133 -7.80 1.18 -10.58
C LEU A 133 -8.48 0.17 -11.52
N ASP A 134 -8.74 0.54 -12.77
CA ASP A 134 -9.31 -0.37 -13.78
C ASP A 134 -8.44 -1.62 -13.96
N LYS A 135 -7.12 -1.44 -14.03
CA LYS A 135 -6.19 -2.57 -14.19
C LYS A 135 -6.23 -3.51 -12.99
N ILE A 136 -6.27 -2.99 -11.77
CA ILE A 136 -6.39 -3.77 -10.54
C ILE A 136 -7.71 -4.54 -10.55
N VAL A 137 -8.84 -3.85 -10.73
CA VAL A 137 -10.17 -4.46 -10.74
C VAL A 137 -10.27 -5.55 -11.81
N ARG A 138 -9.85 -5.27 -13.05
CA ARG A 138 -9.94 -6.23 -14.15
C ARG A 138 -9.09 -7.48 -13.95
N LYS A 139 -7.94 -7.38 -13.27
CA LYS A 139 -6.96 -8.47 -13.16
C LYS A 139 -7.02 -9.23 -11.85
N LEU A 140 -7.38 -8.56 -10.77
CA LEU A 140 -7.23 -9.08 -9.41
C LEU A 140 -8.56 -9.30 -8.70
N ARG A 141 -9.65 -8.65 -9.14
CA ARG A 141 -10.99 -8.88 -8.56
C ARG A 141 -11.39 -10.34 -8.77
N GLY A 142 -11.76 -10.98 -7.67
CA GLY A 142 -12.35 -12.30 -7.61
C GLY A 142 -13.75 -12.28 -7.04
N LYS A 143 -14.22 -13.45 -6.60
CA LYS A 143 -15.57 -13.62 -6.04
C LYS A 143 -15.64 -13.27 -4.56
N TYR A 144 -14.58 -13.57 -3.81
CA TYR A 144 -14.48 -13.41 -2.36
C TYR A 144 -13.52 -12.28 -1.95
N GLY A 145 -12.81 -11.69 -2.89
CA GLY A 145 -11.91 -10.58 -2.60
C GLY A 145 -11.07 -10.19 -3.81
N PHE A 146 -9.90 -9.62 -3.55
CA PHE A 146 -8.89 -9.42 -4.59
C PHE A 146 -7.69 -10.32 -4.33
N LYS A 147 -7.10 -10.86 -5.41
CA LYS A 147 -5.78 -11.48 -5.37
C LYS A 147 -4.74 -10.41 -5.08
N ARG A 148 -3.68 -10.74 -4.33
CA ARG A 148 -2.57 -9.79 -4.10
C ARG A 148 -1.89 -9.43 -5.41
N PHE A 149 -1.46 -10.44 -6.16
CA PHE A 149 -1.01 -10.32 -7.54
C PHE A 149 -1.20 -11.66 -8.26
N LEU A 150 -1.12 -11.66 -9.59
CA LEU A 150 -1.31 -12.89 -10.39
C LEU A 150 -0.21 -13.91 -10.12
N ARG A 151 -0.55 -15.19 -10.00
CA ARG A 151 0.36 -16.32 -9.69
C ARG A 151 1.07 -16.18 -8.34
N ASP A 152 0.37 -15.61 -7.38
CA ASP A 152 0.80 -15.58 -6.00
C ASP A 152 0.48 -16.92 -5.32
N GLY A 153 1.51 -17.57 -4.78
CA GLY A 153 1.38 -18.84 -4.07
C GLY A 153 0.97 -18.72 -2.62
N TYR A 154 0.95 -17.52 -2.04
CA TYR A 154 0.77 -17.37 -0.61
C TYR A 154 -0.52 -18.00 -0.08
N ARG A 155 -0.37 -18.93 0.87
CA ARG A 155 -1.45 -19.71 1.50
C ARG A 155 -2.24 -20.60 0.53
N THR A 156 -1.78 -20.76 -0.70
CA THR A 156 -2.38 -21.73 -1.63
C THR A 156 -2.04 -23.16 -1.22
N ALA A 157 -2.85 -24.14 -1.64
CA ALA A 157 -2.63 -25.55 -1.32
C ALA A 157 -1.29 -26.10 -1.85
N ASN A 158 -0.73 -25.47 -2.89
CA ASN A 158 0.50 -25.90 -3.55
C ASN A 158 1.76 -25.19 -2.99
N GLU A 159 1.61 -24.20 -2.10
CA GLU A 159 2.77 -23.52 -1.50
C GLU A 159 3.39 -24.37 -0.38
N ASP A 160 4.70 -24.58 -0.50
CA ASP A 160 5.54 -25.22 0.50
C ASP A 160 5.78 -24.29 1.69
N LYS A 161 5.06 -24.52 2.79
CA LYS A 161 5.07 -23.66 4.00
C LYS A 161 6.41 -23.63 4.73
N GLU A 162 7.23 -24.65 4.57
CA GLU A 162 8.53 -24.76 5.25
C GLU A 162 9.63 -23.97 4.53
N ARG A 163 9.34 -23.44 3.33
CA ARG A 163 10.34 -22.82 2.46
C ARG A 163 10.00 -21.37 2.15
N ARG A 164 10.97 -20.49 2.38
CA ARG A 164 10.83 -19.04 2.12
C ARG A 164 10.73 -18.70 0.63
N PHE A 165 11.56 -19.32 -0.23
CA PHE A 165 11.71 -18.92 -1.63
C PHE A 165 11.15 -19.94 -2.61
N TYR A 166 10.56 -19.50 -3.71
CA TYR A 166 10.01 -20.40 -4.72
C TYR A 166 11.12 -21.13 -5.52
N LYS A 167 10.81 -22.33 -5.98
CA LYS A 167 11.62 -23.08 -6.94
C LYS A 167 11.45 -22.46 -8.33
N PRO A 168 12.44 -22.59 -9.22
CA PRO A 168 12.29 -22.20 -10.61
C PRO A 168 11.01 -22.79 -11.22
N ALA A 169 10.23 -21.94 -11.90
CA ALA A 169 8.95 -22.26 -12.54
C ALA A 169 7.77 -22.68 -11.61
N GLU A 170 7.95 -22.71 -10.29
CA GLU A 170 6.90 -23.09 -9.33
C GLU A 170 5.67 -22.19 -9.42
N MET A 171 5.85 -20.91 -9.75
CA MET A 171 4.74 -19.95 -9.91
C MET A 171 3.65 -20.38 -10.90
N LYS A 172 3.98 -21.23 -11.88
CA LYS A 172 2.98 -21.74 -12.83
C LYS A 172 1.93 -22.62 -12.13
N LEU A 173 2.27 -23.21 -10.99
CA LEU A 173 1.38 -24.05 -10.19
C LEU A 173 0.34 -23.25 -9.41
N PHE A 174 0.54 -21.93 -9.27
CA PHE A 174 -0.36 -21.03 -8.56
C PHE A 174 -1.36 -20.33 -9.49
N ASP A 175 -1.22 -20.48 -10.80
CA ASP A 175 -2.09 -19.83 -11.78
C ASP A 175 -3.52 -20.37 -11.65
N GLY A 176 -4.46 -19.51 -11.24
CA GLY A 176 -5.87 -19.85 -11.08
C GLY A 176 -6.28 -20.39 -9.70
N ILE A 177 -5.32 -20.56 -8.77
CA ILE A 177 -5.60 -21.00 -7.38
C ILE A 177 -5.18 -19.95 -6.35
N GLU A 178 -4.87 -18.73 -6.77
CA GLU A 178 -4.42 -17.67 -5.86
C GLU A 178 -5.52 -17.32 -4.86
N CYS A 179 -5.15 -17.16 -3.59
CA CYS A 179 -6.08 -16.72 -2.53
C CYS A 179 -6.61 -15.32 -2.80
N GLU A 180 -7.85 -15.10 -2.37
CA GLU A 180 -8.54 -13.82 -2.48
C GLU A 180 -8.71 -13.19 -1.11
N PHE A 181 -8.44 -11.90 -1.00
CA PHE A 181 -8.42 -11.19 0.27
C PHE A 181 -9.61 -10.22 0.35
N PRO A 182 -10.59 -10.46 1.25
CA PRO A 182 -11.79 -9.62 1.38
C PRO A 182 -11.49 -8.19 1.82
N ILE A 183 -10.35 -7.94 2.48
CA ILE A 183 -9.93 -6.60 2.93
C ILE A 183 -9.91 -5.57 1.79
N PHE A 184 -9.65 -6.00 0.55
CA PHE A 184 -9.64 -5.11 -0.59
C PHE A 184 -11.05 -4.66 -1.01
N PHE A 185 -12.11 -5.38 -0.65
CA PHE A 185 -13.48 -4.84 -0.76
C PHE A 185 -13.67 -3.64 0.16
N ILE A 186 -13.10 -3.68 1.37
CA ILE A 186 -13.13 -2.55 2.30
C ILE A 186 -12.35 -1.35 1.71
N HIS A 187 -11.18 -1.58 1.10
CA HIS A 187 -10.48 -0.52 0.38
C HIS A 187 -11.33 0.11 -0.73
N MET A 188 -12.05 -0.70 -1.50
CA MET A 188 -12.96 -0.19 -2.55
C MET A 188 -14.16 0.57 -1.97
N MET A 189 -14.68 0.17 -0.80
CA MET A 189 -15.72 0.93 -0.11
C MET A 189 -15.18 2.29 0.35
N ILE A 190 -14.01 2.33 0.98
CA ILE A 190 -13.38 3.58 1.44
C ILE A 190 -13.11 4.50 0.24
N ASP A 191 -12.55 3.96 -0.84
CA ASP A 191 -12.34 4.67 -2.10
C ASP A 191 -13.64 5.29 -2.63
N GLY A 192 -14.73 4.50 -2.64
CA GLY A 192 -16.06 4.96 -3.04
C GLY A 192 -16.58 6.11 -2.18
N VAL A 193 -16.34 6.07 -0.86
CA VAL A 193 -16.71 7.17 0.05
C VAL A 193 -15.96 8.45 -0.29
N PHE A 194 -14.63 8.39 -0.44
CA PHE A 194 -13.82 9.58 -0.77
C PHE A 194 -14.13 10.14 -2.17
N ARG A 195 -14.53 9.29 -3.11
CA ARG A 195 -14.93 9.67 -4.48
C ARG A 195 -16.42 10.05 -4.59
N GLY A 196 -17.21 9.95 -3.52
CA GLY A 196 -18.66 10.20 -3.54
C GLY A 196 -19.48 9.18 -4.36
N ASN A 197 -18.91 8.01 -4.66
CA ASN A 197 -19.54 6.96 -5.45
C ASN A 197 -20.28 5.96 -4.55
N GLN A 198 -21.52 6.32 -4.18
CA GLN A 198 -22.37 5.47 -3.32
C GLN A 198 -22.73 4.12 -3.96
N ALA A 199 -22.76 4.03 -5.29
CA ALA A 199 -23.04 2.78 -5.99
C ALA A 199 -21.90 1.76 -5.77
N GLN A 200 -20.65 2.21 -5.88
CA GLN A 200 -19.46 1.39 -5.58
C GLN A 200 -19.46 0.92 -4.12
N VAL A 201 -19.74 1.82 -3.17
CA VAL A 201 -19.82 1.46 -1.75
C VAL A 201 -20.84 0.34 -1.53
N LYS A 202 -22.04 0.49 -2.10
CA LYS A 202 -23.11 -0.49 -1.98
C LYS A 202 -22.74 -1.83 -2.63
N GLU A 203 -22.16 -1.82 -3.83
CA GLU A 203 -21.71 -3.04 -4.52
C GLU A 203 -20.73 -3.84 -3.65
N TYR A 204 -19.68 -3.20 -3.13
CA TYR A 204 -18.68 -3.89 -2.33
C TYR A 204 -19.18 -4.28 -0.94
N GLN A 205 -20.14 -3.53 -0.38
CA GLN A 205 -20.84 -3.93 0.85
C GLN A 205 -21.65 -5.22 0.65
N GLU A 206 -22.38 -5.33 -0.47
CA GLU A 206 -23.15 -6.54 -0.81
C GLU A 206 -22.25 -7.75 -1.07
N LEU A 207 -21.08 -7.55 -1.69
CA LEU A 207 -20.08 -8.60 -1.89
C LEU A 207 -19.42 -9.06 -0.59
N LEU A 208 -19.19 -8.14 0.35
CA LEU A 208 -18.54 -8.44 1.62
C LEU A 208 -19.49 -9.10 2.63
N ALA A 209 -20.78 -8.75 2.61
CA ALA A 209 -21.80 -9.25 3.55
C ALA A 209 -21.82 -10.78 3.74
N PRO A 210 -21.77 -11.64 2.69
CA PRO A 210 -21.78 -13.10 2.88
C PRO A 210 -20.47 -13.69 3.39
N ILE A 211 -19.38 -12.90 3.46
CA ILE A 211 -18.03 -13.34 3.83
C ILE A 211 -17.70 -13.01 5.29
N ILE A 212 -18.39 -12.01 5.86
CA ILE A 212 -18.23 -11.65 7.27
C ILE A 212 -18.94 -12.70 8.13
N PHE A 213 -18.23 -13.22 9.12
CA PHE A 213 -18.80 -14.00 10.21
C PHE A 213 -18.62 -13.25 11.54
N GLN A 214 -19.54 -13.47 12.46
CA GLN A 214 -19.39 -12.95 13.82
C GLN A 214 -18.43 -13.86 14.59
N SER A 215 -17.40 -13.28 15.18
CA SER A 215 -16.60 -14.00 16.17
C SER A 215 -17.40 -14.22 17.44
N PHE A 216 -17.03 -15.23 18.23
CA PHE A 216 -17.61 -15.50 19.54
C PHE A 216 -17.48 -14.31 20.52
N GLU A 217 -16.63 -13.33 20.23
CA GLU A 217 -16.42 -12.12 21.01
C GLU A 217 -17.27 -10.92 20.54
N GLY A 218 -18.19 -11.13 19.59
CA GLY A 218 -19.10 -10.09 19.08
C GLY A 218 -18.48 -9.13 18.07
N SER A 219 -17.24 -9.40 17.62
CA SER A 219 -16.56 -8.62 16.58
C SER A 219 -16.70 -9.32 15.23
N GLY A 220 -16.99 -8.58 14.15
CA GLY A 220 -17.01 -9.14 12.80
C GLY A 220 -15.59 -9.52 12.35
N VAL A 221 -15.40 -10.76 11.90
CA VAL A 221 -14.14 -11.27 11.35
C VAL A 221 -14.42 -11.80 9.94
N ALA A 222 -13.47 -11.61 9.03
CA ALA A 222 -13.54 -12.15 7.66
C ALA A 222 -12.31 -13.03 7.43
N ASP A 223 -12.53 -14.29 7.08
CA ASP A 223 -11.47 -15.25 6.76
C ASP A 223 -11.03 -15.06 5.32
N THR A 224 -9.73 -15.23 5.11
CA THR A 224 -9.18 -15.39 3.76
C THR A 224 -9.56 -16.78 3.26
N ILE A 225 -10.36 -16.85 2.18
CA ILE A 225 -10.78 -18.09 1.52
C ILE A 225 -9.77 -18.44 0.42
#